data_AF-A0A2S8GGP4-F1
#
_entry.id   AF-A0A2S8GGP4-F1
#
_cell.length_a   1.000
_cell.length_b   1.000
_cell.length_c   1.000
_cell.angle_alpha   90.00
_cell.angle_beta   90.00
_cell.angle_gamma   90.00
#
_symmetry.space_group_name_H-M   'P 1'
#
loop_
_entity.id
_entity.type
_entity.pdbx_description
1 polymer ?
#
loop_
_entity_poly.entity_id
_entity_poly.type
_entity_poly.pdbx_seq_one_letter_code
_entity_poly.pdbx_strand_id
1 'polypeptide(L)'
;MDKYQPIRTAVQDAGFHTTDLETMGSWDRISIASKRFEGGLTGYSFWVTSIDGRWYLGTWGGLVYAAANEEACREFVLHVLTQGGPTPSHFDPAACAQYQIMQLDDETVDRLLPDDRPDEVW
;
A
#
# COMPACT_ATOMS: atom_id res chain seq x y z
N MET A 1 -2.46 10.11 -17.33
CA MET A 1 -3.45 9.05 -17.03
C MET A 1 -3.18 8.64 -15.59
N ASP A 2 -4.20 8.59 -14.74
CA ASP A 2 -4.01 8.21 -13.33
C ASP A 2 -3.62 6.73 -13.25
N LYS A 3 -2.36 6.46 -12.91
CA LYS A 3 -1.80 5.11 -12.82
C LYS A 3 -2.49 4.27 -11.74
N TYR A 4 -3.11 4.89 -10.74
CA TYR A 4 -3.79 4.22 -9.65
C TYR A 4 -5.23 3.83 -9.95
N GLN A 5 -5.82 4.35 -11.04
CA GLN A 5 -7.22 4.15 -11.36
C GLN A 5 -7.65 2.66 -11.35
N PRO A 6 -6.89 1.70 -11.90
CA PRO A 6 -7.28 0.28 -11.88
C PRO A 6 -7.41 -0.28 -10.47
N ILE A 7 -6.46 0.03 -9.58
CA ILE A 7 -6.48 -0.42 -8.19
C ILE A 7 -7.61 0.28 -7.42
N ARG A 8 -7.80 1.59 -7.62
CA ARG A 8 -8.89 2.34 -6.98
C ARG A 8 -10.25 1.78 -7.32
N THR A 9 -10.52 1.58 -8.61
CA THR A 9 -11.79 1.01 -9.08
C THR A 9 -12.02 -0.35 -8.44
N ALA A 10 -11.01 -1.23 -8.44
CA ALA A 10 -11.15 -2.56 -7.84
C ALA A 10 -11.45 -2.51 -6.33
N VAL A 11 -10.75 -1.65 -5.59
CA VAL A 11 -10.97 -1.45 -4.14
C VAL A 11 -12.37 -0.92 -3.87
N GLN A 12 -12.82 0.07 -4.63
CA GLN A 12 -14.14 0.69 -4.47
C GLN A 12 -15.27 -0.26 -4.88
N ASP A 13 -15.12 -1.01 -5.96
CA ASP A 13 -16.07 -2.02 -6.42
C ASP A 13 -16.22 -3.16 -5.40
N ALA A 14 -15.15 -3.48 -4.66
CA ALA A 14 -15.18 -4.43 -3.55
C ALA A 14 -15.78 -3.85 -2.25
N GLY A 15 -16.21 -2.59 -2.23
CA GLY A 15 -16.82 -1.92 -1.08
C GLY A 15 -15.82 -1.37 -0.06
N PHE A 16 -14.54 -1.28 -0.42
CA PHE A 16 -13.48 -0.72 0.41
C PHE A 16 -13.20 0.75 0.05
N HIS A 17 -12.23 1.35 0.75
CA HIS A 17 -11.99 2.79 0.69
C HIS A 17 -10.56 3.10 0.24
N THR A 18 -10.41 4.21 -0.49
CA THR A 18 -9.13 4.75 -0.91
C THR A 18 -9.12 6.28 -0.76
N THR A 19 -7.96 6.88 -0.49
CA THR A 19 -7.77 8.34 -0.49
C THR A 19 -7.62 8.88 -1.90
N ASP A 20 -7.60 10.22 -2.04
CA ASP A 20 -7.07 10.87 -3.23
C ASP A 20 -5.54 10.72 -3.34
N LEU A 21 -4.96 11.14 -4.47
CA LEU A 21 -3.52 11.01 -4.69
C LEU A 21 -2.78 11.86 -3.64
N GLU A 22 -1.89 11.24 -2.89
CA GLU A 22 -1.04 11.89 -1.90
C GLU A 22 0.35 12.10 -2.49
N THR A 23 0.83 13.33 -2.56
CA THR A 23 2.20 13.65 -3.02
C THR A 23 3.16 13.63 -1.82
N MET A 24 4.23 12.84 -1.94
CA MET A 24 5.22 12.55 -0.91
C MET A 24 6.60 13.07 -1.35
N GLY A 25 6.69 14.37 -1.64
CA GLY A 25 7.93 14.94 -2.18
C GLY A 25 8.23 14.42 -3.59
N SER A 26 9.20 13.52 -3.71
CA SER A 26 9.65 12.94 -4.99
C SER A 26 8.79 11.78 -5.51
N TRP A 27 7.90 11.23 -4.69
CA TRP A 27 7.02 10.13 -5.06
C TRP A 27 5.57 10.43 -4.66
N ASP A 28 4.66 9.51 -4.96
CA ASP A 28 3.23 9.66 -4.69
C ASP A 28 2.64 8.34 -4.20
N ARG A 29 1.51 8.38 -3.53
CA ARG A 29 0.82 7.17 -3.06
C ARG A 29 -0.69 7.35 -3.03
N ILE A 30 -1.39 6.24 -2.85
CA ILE A 30 -2.76 6.21 -2.36
C ILE A 30 -2.81 5.38 -1.08
N SER A 31 -3.63 5.79 -0.13
CA SER A 31 -3.96 4.99 1.04
C SER A 31 -5.22 4.17 0.75
N ILE A 32 -5.28 2.96 1.30
CA ILE A 32 -6.36 2.01 1.09
C ILE A 32 -6.76 1.42 2.44
N ALA A 33 -8.05 1.19 2.66
CA ALA A 33 -8.53 0.63 3.92
C ALA A 33 -9.85 -0.12 3.81
N SER A 34 -10.04 -1.09 4.72
CA SER A 34 -11.27 -1.88 4.80
C SER A 34 -12.42 -1.14 5.47
N LYS A 35 -12.15 -0.05 6.20
CA LYS A 35 -13.17 0.79 6.85
C LYS A 35 -12.81 2.27 6.77
N ARG A 36 -13.81 3.11 7.01
CA ARG A 36 -13.69 4.57 7.14
C ARG A 36 -14.30 5.02 8.45
N PHE A 37 -13.76 6.09 9.04
CA PHE A 37 -14.42 6.86 10.10
C PHE A 37 -14.50 8.33 9.69
N GLU A 38 -15.20 9.14 10.48
CA GLU A 38 -15.28 10.58 10.21
C GLU A 38 -13.89 11.21 10.26
N GLY A 39 -13.41 11.68 9.10
CA GLY A 39 -12.09 12.31 8.97
C GLY A 39 -10.93 11.38 8.62
N GLY A 40 -11.13 10.06 8.42
CA GLY A 40 -10.00 9.19 8.09
C GLY A 40 -10.32 7.73 7.70
N LEU A 41 -9.26 6.97 7.43
CA LEU A 41 -9.31 5.54 7.14
C LEU A 41 -9.03 4.70 8.39
N THR A 42 -9.67 3.54 8.53
CA THR A 42 -9.47 2.65 9.69
C THR A 42 -9.68 1.19 9.32
N GLY A 43 -9.61 0.30 10.32
CA GLY A 43 -9.58 -1.14 10.11
C GLY A 43 -8.25 -1.56 9.53
N TYR A 44 -8.29 -2.44 8.54
CA TYR A 44 -7.10 -2.95 7.87
C TYR A 44 -6.70 -1.94 6.79
N SER A 45 -5.61 -1.20 7.03
CA SER A 45 -5.18 -0.11 6.14
C SER A 45 -3.68 -0.08 5.91
N PHE A 46 -3.28 0.39 4.73
CA PHE A 46 -1.90 0.50 4.26
C PHE A 46 -1.89 1.40 3.01
N TRP A 47 -0.71 1.72 2.48
CA TRP A 47 -0.59 2.54 1.27
C TRP A 47 0.00 1.75 0.09
N VAL A 48 -0.26 2.23 -1.12
CA VAL A 48 0.24 1.69 -2.39
C VAL A 48 0.85 2.82 -3.21
N THR A 49 2.01 2.56 -3.81
CA THR A 49 2.66 3.46 -4.77
C THR A 49 3.08 2.72 -6.05
N SER A 50 3.29 3.48 -7.12
CA SER A 50 3.96 3.00 -8.32
C SER A 50 5.10 3.91 -8.75
N ILE A 51 6.30 3.33 -8.90
CA ILE A 51 7.52 4.03 -9.31
C ILE A 51 8.11 3.28 -10.51
N ASP A 52 8.37 4.00 -11.59
CA ASP A 52 8.89 3.45 -12.85
C ASP A 52 8.14 2.20 -13.35
N GLY A 53 6.81 2.19 -13.18
CA GLY A 53 5.92 1.09 -13.59
C GLY A 53 5.97 -0.15 -12.69
N ARG A 54 6.71 -0.11 -11.59
CA ARG A 54 6.69 -1.13 -10.52
C ARG A 54 5.70 -0.72 -9.44
N TRP A 55 5.24 -1.69 -8.67
CA TRP A 55 4.20 -1.52 -7.66
C TRP A 55 4.69 -1.91 -6.29
N TYR A 56 4.40 -1.06 -5.32
CA TYR A 56 4.85 -1.23 -3.95
C TYR A 56 3.71 -0.99 -2.97
N LEU A 57 3.73 -1.72 -1.86
CA LEU A 57 2.80 -1.60 -0.76
C LEU A 57 3.59 -1.32 0.51
N GLY A 58 3.14 -0.37 1.33
CA GLY A 58 3.79 -0.10 2.60
C GLY A 58 2.82 -0.11 3.76
N THR A 59 3.25 -0.75 4.84
CA THR A 59 2.53 -0.71 6.11
C THR A 59 2.84 0.59 6.84
N TRP A 60 1.96 1.00 7.73
CA TRP A 60 2.21 2.15 8.60
C TRP A 60 3.33 1.91 9.62
N GLY A 61 3.83 0.66 9.74
CA GLY A 61 4.99 0.30 10.53
C GLY A 61 6.34 0.45 9.80
N GLY A 62 6.34 1.02 8.58
CA GLY A 62 7.56 1.29 7.82
C GLY A 62 8.06 0.13 6.96
N LEU A 63 7.36 -1.01 6.92
CA LEU A 63 7.73 -2.11 6.04
C LEU A 63 7.18 -1.89 4.65
N VAL A 64 8.03 -2.04 3.63
CA VAL A 64 7.67 -1.90 2.23
C VAL A 64 7.84 -3.22 1.50
N TYR A 65 6.92 -3.48 0.58
CA TYR A 65 6.84 -4.70 -0.19
C TYR A 65 6.73 -4.37 -1.67
N ALA A 66 7.44 -5.10 -2.52
CA ALA A 66 7.31 -5.03 -3.97
C ALA A 66 6.37 -6.13 -4.47
N ALA A 67 5.44 -5.75 -5.34
CA ALA A 67 4.65 -6.71 -6.11
C ALA A 67 5.36 -7.05 -7.43
N ALA A 68 5.20 -8.30 -7.89
CA ALA A 68 5.76 -8.72 -9.17
C ALA A 68 5.23 -7.92 -10.37
N ASN A 69 3.96 -7.47 -10.30
CA ASN A 69 3.30 -6.63 -11.31
C ASN A 69 2.03 -5.97 -10.72
N GLU A 70 1.31 -5.18 -11.53
CA GLU A 70 0.06 -4.50 -11.14
C GLU A 70 -1.04 -5.48 -10.71
N GLU A 71 -1.20 -6.60 -11.42
CA GLU A 71 -2.24 -7.58 -11.15
C GLU A 71 -2.03 -8.26 -9.80
N ALA A 72 -0.81 -8.70 -9.53
CA ALA A 72 -0.38 -9.24 -8.24
C ALA A 72 -0.62 -8.23 -7.09
N CYS A 73 -0.27 -6.96 -7.31
CA CYS A 73 -0.53 -5.89 -6.35
C CYS A 73 -2.03 -5.76 -6.06
N ARG A 74 -2.86 -5.68 -7.11
CA ARG A 74 -4.32 -5.52 -7.00
C ARG A 74 -4.97 -6.70 -6.29
N GLU A 75 -4.63 -7.93 -6.67
CA GLU A 75 -5.20 -9.12 -6.05
C GLU A 75 -4.81 -9.24 -4.58
N PHE A 76 -3.56 -8.93 -4.25
CA PHE A 76 -3.09 -8.92 -2.88
C PHE A 76 -3.79 -7.86 -2.03
N VAL A 77 -3.97 -6.64 -2.56
CA VAL A 77 -4.73 -5.57 -1.89
C VAL A 77 -6.12 -6.08 -1.49
N LEU A 78 -6.87 -6.66 -2.44
CA LEU A 78 -8.22 -7.16 -2.17
C LEU A 78 -8.23 -8.32 -1.17
N HIS A 79 -7.28 -9.24 -1.27
CA HIS A 79 -7.12 -10.33 -0.32
C HIS A 79 -6.96 -9.80 1.11
N VAL A 80 -6.00 -8.88 1.29
CA VAL A 80 -5.66 -8.30 2.60
C VAL A 80 -6.86 -7.56 3.20
N LEU A 81 -7.55 -6.73 2.41
CA LEU A 81 -8.72 -5.98 2.90
C LEU A 81 -9.89 -6.89 3.29
N THR A 82 -10.07 -8.01 2.59
CA THR A 82 -11.15 -8.98 2.83
C THR A 82 -10.97 -9.74 4.15
N GLN A 83 -9.73 -9.96 4.59
CA GLN A 83 -9.49 -10.59 5.90
C GLN A 83 -10.07 -9.75 7.05
N GLY A 84 -10.04 -8.42 6.90
CA GLY A 84 -10.47 -7.48 7.94
C GLY A 84 -9.59 -7.55 9.19
N GLY A 85 -9.90 -6.72 10.18
CA GLY A 85 -9.13 -6.62 11.43
C GLY A 85 -8.39 -5.30 11.58
N PRO A 86 -7.44 -5.21 12.53
CA PRO A 86 -6.63 -4.01 12.73
C PRO A 86 -5.60 -3.84 11.62
N THR A 87 -5.10 -2.62 11.46
CA THR A 87 -3.97 -2.30 10.60
C THR A 87 -2.78 -3.22 10.87
N PRO A 88 -2.17 -3.83 9.84
CA PRO A 88 -1.02 -4.68 9.99
C PRO A 88 0.24 -3.86 10.28
N SER A 89 1.12 -4.38 11.14
CA SER A 89 2.52 -3.95 11.17
C SER A 89 3.32 -4.62 10.03
N HIS A 90 2.96 -5.86 9.67
CA HIS A 90 3.52 -6.64 8.58
C HIS A 90 2.41 -7.42 7.87
N PHE A 91 2.61 -7.77 6.60
CA PHE A 91 1.71 -8.69 5.92
C PHE A 91 2.02 -10.15 6.28
N ASP A 92 1.02 -11.03 6.10
CA ASP A 92 1.20 -12.48 6.30
C ASP A 92 2.18 -13.04 5.25
N PRO A 93 3.32 -13.66 5.66
CA PRO A 93 4.29 -14.23 4.73
C PRO A 93 3.70 -15.27 3.77
N ALA A 94 2.69 -16.05 4.19
CA ALA A 94 2.06 -17.05 3.33
C ALA A 94 1.28 -16.38 2.19
N ALA A 95 0.50 -15.34 2.52
CA ALA A 95 -0.17 -14.51 1.53
C ALA A 95 0.84 -13.82 0.61
N CYS A 96 1.92 -13.25 1.16
CA CYS A 96 2.96 -12.62 0.35
C CYS A 96 3.55 -13.60 -0.67
N ALA A 97 3.88 -14.83 -0.27
CA ALA A 97 4.38 -15.85 -1.18
C ALA A 97 3.36 -16.23 -2.26
N GLN A 98 2.08 -16.40 -1.89
CA GLN A 98 1.00 -16.74 -2.81
C GLN A 98 0.82 -15.68 -3.92
N TYR A 99 0.85 -14.40 -3.53
CA TYR A 99 0.60 -13.29 -4.45
C TYR A 99 1.90 -12.66 -4.99
N GLN A 100 3.04 -13.31 -4.81
CA GLN A 100 4.34 -12.85 -5.32
C GLN A 100 4.71 -11.43 -4.84
N ILE A 101 4.47 -11.19 -3.56
CA ILE A 101 4.82 -9.97 -2.83
C ILE A 101 6.10 -10.23 -2.05
N MET A 102 7.10 -9.37 -2.23
CA MET A 102 8.41 -9.51 -1.59
C MET A 102 8.68 -8.32 -0.69
N GLN A 103 8.98 -8.56 0.58
CA GLN A 103 9.44 -7.50 1.49
C GLN A 103 10.80 -6.99 1.03
N LEU A 104 10.98 -5.67 1.03
CA LEU A 104 12.24 -5.00 0.71
C LEU A 104 13.08 -4.80 1.97
N ASP A 105 14.39 -4.75 1.79
CA ASP A 105 15.33 -4.28 2.82
C ASP A 105 15.34 -2.75 2.92
N ASP A 106 15.74 -2.24 4.08
CA ASP A 106 15.76 -0.81 4.40
C ASP A 106 16.61 0.01 3.41
N GLU A 107 17.75 -0.53 2.96
CA GLU A 107 18.63 0.15 1.99
C GLU A 107 17.93 0.36 0.64
N THR A 108 17.15 -0.63 0.21
CA THR A 108 16.35 -0.54 -1.01
C THR A 108 15.19 0.43 -0.84
N VAL A 109 14.54 0.44 0.33
CA VAL A 109 13.49 1.41 0.65
C VAL A 109 14.04 2.83 0.65
N ASP A 110 15.16 3.09 1.31
CA ASP A 110 15.78 4.42 1.40
C ASP A 110 16.14 4.99 0.02
N ARG A 111 16.59 4.12 -0.90
CA ARG A 111 16.88 4.54 -2.29
C ARG A 111 15.61 4.82 -3.10
N LEU A 112 14.56 4.05 -2.85
CA LEU A 112 13.31 4.13 -3.61
C LEU A 112 12.40 5.27 -3.13
N LEU A 113 12.34 5.46 -1.81
CA LEU A 113 11.41 6.32 -1.10
C LEU A 113 12.17 7.20 -0.08
N PRO A 114 13.10 8.05 -0.54
CA PRO A 114 13.97 8.82 0.36
C PRO A 114 13.18 9.78 1.28
N ASP A 115 11.97 10.17 0.87
CA ASP A 115 11.10 11.11 1.59
C ASP A 115 10.03 10.41 2.48
N ASP A 116 10.02 9.07 2.58
CA ASP A 116 9.02 8.33 3.40
C ASP A 116 9.39 8.24 4.88
N ARG A 117 10.62 8.64 5.25
CA ARG A 117 10.95 8.78 6.66
C ARG A 117 10.20 9.99 7.20
N PRO A 118 9.36 9.86 8.25
CA PRO A 118 8.97 11.04 9.00
C PRO A 118 10.27 11.69 9.43
N ASP A 119 10.47 12.97 9.08
CA ASP A 119 11.50 13.78 9.71
C ASP A 119 11.47 13.45 11.20
N GLU A 120 12.58 12.99 11.77
CA GLU A 120 12.70 12.76 13.19
C GLU A 120 12.46 14.09 13.92
N VAL A 121 11.20 14.39 14.22
CA VAL A 121 10.83 15.43 15.16
C VAL A 121 10.83 14.75 16.52
N TRP A 122 12.02 14.73 17.11
CA TRP A 122 12.29 14.40 18.51
C TRP A 122 11.47 15.29 19.46
#